data_AF-A0A6I1KQG7-F1
#
_entry.id   AF-A0A6I1KQG7-F1
#
_cell.length_a   1.000
_cell.length_b   1.000
_cell.length_c   1.000
_cell.angle_alpha   90.00
_cell.angle_beta   90.00
_cell.angle_gamma   90.00
#
_symmetry.space_group_name_H-M   'P 1'
#
loop_
_entity.id
_entity.type
_entity.pdbx_description
1 polymer ?
#
loop_
_entity_poly.entity_id
_entity_poly.type
_entity_poly.pdbx_seq_one_letter_code
_entity_poly.pdbx_strand_id
1 'polypeptide(L)'
;MKKLLAAALIVAFAASAAFAGAPDSVTMKAKNGNVTFNHKAHSAAGDCKVCHGEGTPAKLTLGKDPAHKLCKGCHETKKAGPTKCGECHKK
;
A
#
# COMPACT_ATOMS: atom_id res chain seq x y z
N MET A 1 -35.46 -26.71 -13.49
CA MET A 1 -34.46 -27.13 -12.48
C MET A 1 -33.00 -26.94 -12.96
N LYS A 2 -32.61 -27.40 -14.16
CA LYS A 2 -31.24 -27.19 -14.68
C LYS A 2 -30.82 -25.71 -14.91
N LYS A 3 -31.77 -24.84 -15.28
CA LYS A 3 -31.52 -23.40 -15.48
C LYS A 3 -31.38 -22.59 -14.18
N LEU A 4 -31.89 -23.11 -13.06
CA LEU A 4 -31.78 -22.47 -11.73
C LEU A 4 -30.44 -22.82 -11.05
N LEU A 5 -29.89 -24.01 -11.31
CA LEU A 5 -28.58 -24.43 -10.81
C LEU A 5 -27.42 -23.66 -11.48
N ALA A 6 -27.56 -23.33 -12.78
CA ALA A 6 -26.56 -22.54 -13.49
C ALA A 6 -26.50 -21.08 -13.01
N ALA A 7 -27.63 -20.51 -12.57
CA ALA A 7 -27.68 -19.14 -12.04
C ALA A 7 -27.04 -19.04 -10.65
N ALA A 8 -27.16 -20.06 -9.80
CA ALA A 8 -26.59 -20.06 -8.45
C ALA A 8 -25.05 -20.14 -8.43
N LEU A 9 -24.42 -20.79 -9.43
CA LEU A 9 -22.96 -20.92 -9.54
C LEU A 9 -22.27 -19.64 -10.03
N ILE A 10 -22.96 -18.78 -10.78
CA ILE A 10 -22.40 -17.52 -11.31
C ILE A 10 -22.36 -16.43 -10.21
N VAL A 11 -23.29 -16.48 -9.25
CA VAL A 11 -23.33 -15.51 -8.14
C VAL A 11 -22.22 -15.76 -7.11
N ALA A 12 -21.72 -16.99 -7.00
CA ALA A 12 -20.67 -17.34 -6.03
C ALA A 12 -19.25 -16.86 -6.41
N PHE A 13 -18.99 -16.58 -7.69
CA PHE A 13 -17.66 -16.12 -8.14
C PHE A 13 -17.44 -14.61 -7.99
N ALA A 14 -18.51 -13.82 -7.87
CA ALA A 14 -18.41 -12.36 -7.74
C ALA A 14 -17.98 -11.88 -6.34
N ALA A 15 -18.06 -12.74 -5.32
CA ALA A 15 -17.79 -12.36 -3.93
C ALA A 15 -16.32 -12.52 -3.49
N SER A 16 -15.46 -13.19 -4.28
CA SER A 16 -14.08 -13.49 -3.87
C SER A 16 -13.06 -12.39 -4.18
N ALA A 17 -13.40 -11.41 -5.01
CA ALA A 17 -12.48 -10.32 -5.39
C ALA A 17 -12.39 -9.18 -4.36
N ALA A 18 -13.26 -9.15 -3.35
CA ALA A 18 -13.37 -8.02 -2.41
C ALA A 18 -12.45 -8.10 -1.18
N PHE A 19 -11.69 -9.19 -0.99
CA PHE A 19 -10.90 -9.42 0.23
C PHE A 19 -9.45 -9.87 -0.05
N ALA A 20 -8.78 -9.23 -1.01
CA ALA A 20 -7.32 -9.25 -1.00
C ALA A 20 -6.85 -8.21 0.04
N GLY A 21 -6.34 -8.66 1.19
CA GLY A 21 -5.74 -7.79 2.21
C GLY A 21 -4.64 -6.89 1.64
N ALA A 22 -4.21 -5.88 2.42
CA ALA A 22 -3.14 -4.98 1.98
C ALA A 22 -1.88 -5.78 1.61
N PRO A 23 -1.20 -5.44 0.50
CA PRO A 23 -0.01 -6.15 0.09
C PRO A 23 1.10 -5.96 1.12
N ASP A 24 1.90 -7.00 1.39
CA ASP A 24 3.03 -6.92 2.31
C ASP A 24 4.11 -5.90 1.83
N SER A 25 4.24 -5.75 0.51
CA SER A 25 5.19 -4.83 -0.13
C SER A 25 4.57 -4.16 -1.35
N VAL A 26 4.89 -2.88 -1.54
CA VAL A 26 4.44 -2.07 -2.67
C VAL A 26 5.65 -1.44 -3.36
N THR A 27 5.77 -1.65 -4.67
CA THR A 27 6.80 -0.96 -5.47
C THR A 27 6.23 0.33 -6.06
N MET A 28 6.80 1.45 -5.65
CA MET A 28 6.49 2.78 -6.19
C MET A 28 7.46 3.08 -7.34
N LYS A 29 6.93 3.24 -8.55
CA LYS A 29 7.75 3.57 -9.72
C LYS A 29 8.21 5.02 -9.67
N ALA A 30 9.50 5.25 -9.87
CA ALA A 30 10.07 6.58 -9.96
C ALA A 30 11.24 6.63 -10.95
N LYS A 31 11.44 7.78 -11.60
CA LYS A 31 12.46 7.96 -12.64
C LYS A 31 13.90 7.84 -12.10
N ASN A 32 14.10 8.08 -10.81
CA ASN A 32 15.40 8.07 -10.14
C ASN A 32 15.74 6.73 -9.46
N GLY A 33 14.94 5.69 -9.71
CA GLY A 33 15.04 4.37 -9.06
C GLY A 33 13.73 4.06 -8.33
N ASN A 34 13.23 2.84 -8.49
CA ASN A 34 12.00 2.44 -7.83
C ASN A 34 12.21 2.41 -6.30
N VAL A 35 11.14 2.69 -5.56
CA VAL A 35 11.13 2.60 -4.11
C VAL A 35 10.26 1.44 -3.70
N THR A 36 10.85 0.46 -3.02
CA THR A 36 10.11 -0.65 -2.43
C THR A 36 9.67 -0.26 -1.03
N PHE A 37 8.36 -0.18 -0.82
CA PHE A 37 7.75 0.10 0.46
C PHE A 37 7.29 -1.20 1.12
N ASN A 38 7.89 -1.55 2.27
CA ASN A 38 7.47 -2.70 3.06
C ASN A 38 6.27 -2.32 3.94
N HIS A 39 5.06 -2.45 3.39
CA HIS A 39 3.82 -2.10 4.07
C HIS A 39 3.62 -2.88 5.36
N LYS A 40 3.95 -4.17 5.38
CA LYS A 40 3.85 -5.02 6.58
C LYS A 40 4.69 -4.52 7.75
N ALA A 41 5.93 -4.12 7.48
CA ALA A 41 6.81 -3.57 8.52
C ALA A 41 6.28 -2.23 9.06
N HIS A 42 5.76 -1.36 8.18
CA HIS A 42 5.22 -0.06 8.59
C HIS A 42 3.91 -0.19 9.35
N SER A 43 3.02 -1.09 8.94
CA SER A 43 1.76 -1.34 9.66
C SER A 43 1.97 -1.98 11.03
N ALA A 44 3.10 -2.66 11.24
CA ALA A 44 3.50 -3.15 12.56
C ALA A 44 4.14 -2.07 13.44
N ALA A 45 4.72 -1.03 12.84
CA ALA A 45 5.46 0.02 13.54
C ALA A 45 4.64 1.30 13.79
N GLY A 46 3.48 1.47 13.14
CA GLY A 46 2.65 2.66 13.28
C GLY A 46 1.21 2.47 12.83
N ASP A 47 0.37 3.46 13.12
CA ASP A 47 -1.06 3.41 12.82
C ASP A 47 -1.33 3.56 11.32
N CYS A 48 -2.34 2.84 10.83
CA CYS A 48 -2.82 2.93 9.44
C CYS A 48 -3.14 4.37 9.00
N LYS A 49 -3.67 5.17 9.94
CA LYS A 49 -4.07 6.56 9.70
C LYS A 49 -2.93 7.51 9.37
N VAL A 50 -1.69 7.15 9.72
CA VAL A 50 -0.50 7.96 9.38
C VAL A 50 -0.37 8.15 7.87
N CYS A 51 -0.75 7.13 7.10
CA CYS A 51 -0.68 7.17 5.63
C CYS A 51 -2.07 7.24 4.97
N HIS A 52 -3.10 6.63 5.57
CA HIS A 52 -4.43 6.50 4.97
C HIS A 52 -5.48 7.48 5.50
N GLY A 53 -5.15 8.27 6.52
CA GLY A 53 -6.13 9.13 7.21
C GLY A 53 -7.12 8.31 8.05
N GLU A 54 -8.23 8.94 8.48
CA GLU A 54 -9.19 8.32 9.41
C GLU A 54 -10.20 7.39 8.74
N GLY A 55 -10.17 7.26 7.41
CA GLY A 55 -11.05 6.39 6.66
C GLY A 55 -10.54 4.96 6.52
N THR A 56 -11.38 4.11 5.91
CA THR A 56 -10.97 2.75 5.51
C THR A 56 -9.77 2.83 4.57
N PRO A 57 -8.64 2.16 4.89
CA PRO A 57 -7.47 2.16 4.03
C PRO A 57 -7.78 1.67 2.63
N ALA A 58 -7.38 2.45 1.63
CA ALA A 58 -7.45 2.11 0.22
C ALA A 58 -6.10 2.32 -0.45
N LYS A 59 -5.98 1.87 -1.71
CA LYS A 59 -4.76 2.07 -2.49
C LYS A 59 -4.40 3.55 -2.55
N LEU A 60 -3.23 3.89 -2.01
CA LEU A 60 -2.72 5.25 -2.00
C LEU A 60 -1.92 5.52 -3.28
N THR A 61 -2.17 6.67 -3.92
CA THR A 61 -1.32 7.16 -5.00
C THR A 61 -0.49 8.31 -4.46
N LEU A 62 0.82 8.08 -4.27
CA LEU A 62 1.75 9.09 -3.79
C LEU A 62 2.61 9.61 -4.94
N GLY A 63 2.58 10.93 -5.14
CA GLY A 63 3.55 11.63 -5.97
C GLY A 63 4.85 11.94 -5.23
N LYS A 64 5.81 12.54 -5.95
CA LYS A 64 7.14 12.89 -5.41
C LYS A 64 7.07 13.70 -4.11
N ASP A 65 6.37 14.83 -4.14
CA ASP A 65 6.35 15.77 -3.03
C ASP A 65 5.64 15.23 -1.78
N PRO A 66 4.42 14.65 -1.87
CA PRO A 66 3.78 14.05 -0.71
C PRO A 66 4.56 12.85 -0.16
N ALA A 67 5.22 12.04 -1.01
CA ALA A 67 6.06 10.94 -0.55
C ALA A 67 7.28 11.45 0.26
N HIS A 68 7.98 12.48 -0.22
CA HIS A 68 9.11 13.04 0.53
C HIS A 68 8.66 13.74 1.81
N LYS A 69 7.50 14.39 1.82
CA LYS A 69 6.97 15.00 3.04
C LYS A 69 6.59 13.93 4.08
N LEU A 70 5.86 12.89 3.66
CA LEU A 70 5.36 11.85 4.55
C LEU A 70 6.47 10.89 4.99
N CYS A 71 7.14 10.23 4.04
CA CYS A 71 8.06 9.15 4.32
C CYS A 71 9.34 9.68 4.98
N LYS A 72 10.03 10.62 4.30
CA LYS A 72 11.27 11.19 4.83
C LYS A 72 11.01 12.02 6.10
N GLY A 73 9.94 12.81 6.14
CA GLY A 73 9.58 13.59 7.33
C GLY A 73 9.34 12.72 8.57
N CYS A 74 8.62 11.60 8.43
CA CYS A 74 8.44 10.64 9.51
C CYS A 74 9.78 10.00 9.93
N HIS A 75 10.59 9.53 8.97
CA HIS A 75 11.89 8.92 9.26
C HIS A 75 12.86 9.87 9.96
N GLU A 76 12.88 11.15 9.57
CA GLU A 76 13.68 12.19 10.22
C GLU A 76 13.20 12.45 11.66
N THR A 77 11.89 12.58 11.84
CA THR A 77 11.29 12.86 13.15
C THR A 77 11.50 11.71 14.13
N LYS A 78 11.31 10.47 13.68
CA LYS A 78 11.47 9.26 14.48
C LYS A 78 12.93 8.79 14.56
N LYS A 79 13.82 9.40 13.78
CA LYS A 79 15.21 8.96 13.60
C LYS A 79 15.31 7.47 13.26
N ALA A 80 14.36 6.98 12.47
CA ALA A 80 14.21 5.57 12.12
C ALA A 80 13.81 5.45 10.66
N GLY A 81 14.62 4.74 9.87
CA GLY A 81 14.42 4.57 8.44
C GLY A 81 15.28 5.49 7.57
N PRO A 82 15.26 5.26 6.24
CA PRO A 82 16.11 5.96 5.29
C PRO A 82 15.72 7.42 5.10
N THR A 83 16.72 8.30 4.96
CA THR A 83 16.53 9.74 4.72
C THR A 83 17.32 10.25 3.53
N LYS A 84 18.30 9.48 3.04
CA LYS A 84 19.10 9.82 1.86
C LYS A 84 18.49 9.26 0.58
N CYS A 85 18.69 9.95 -0.53
CA CYS A 85 18.09 9.62 -1.83
C CYS A 85 18.32 8.15 -2.22
N GLY A 86 19.57 7.68 -2.17
CA GLY A 86 19.95 6.31 -2.56
C GLY A 86 19.63 5.23 -1.53
N GLU A 87 19.09 5.59 -0.37
CA GLU A 87 18.61 4.61 0.61
C GLU A 87 17.18 4.17 0.29
N CYS A 88 16.37 5.06 -0.30
CA CYS A 88 15.04 4.76 -0.80
C CYS A 88 15.04 4.37 -2.29
N HIS A 89 15.70 5.18 -3.13
CA HIS A 89 15.75 4.99 -4.58
C HIS A 89 16.90 4.08 -4.97
N LYS A 90 16.69 2.77 -4.83
CA LYS A 90 17.64 1.76 -5.29
C LYS A 90 17.50 1.62 -6.81
N LYS A 91 18.60 1.80 -7.53
CA LYS A 91 18.71 1.50 -8.96
C LYS A 91 19.17 0.07 -9.14
#